data_AF-A0AAU2UWH8-F1
#
_entry.id   AF-A0AAU2UWH8-F1
#
_cell.length_a   1.000
_cell.length_b   1.000
_cell.length_c   1.000
_cell.angle_alpha   90.00
_cell.angle_beta   90.00
_cell.angle_gamma   90.00
#
_symmetry.space_group_name_H-M   'P 1'
#
loop_
_entity.id
_entity.type
_entity.pdbx_description
1 polymer ?
#
loop_
_entity_poly.entity_id
_entity_poly.type
_entity_poly.pdbx_seq_one_letter_code
_entity_poly.pdbx_strand_id
1 'polypeptide(L)'
;MKSIAASHWELVFWEHDGQVQAAVLGPEPRACPAPVPKDATFFGISFALGTSMPHVPISRLVGGSVEIPDVTRRSVWLKGSAWHVPDYDNAEAFVRRMVREGIVDCDPIVPAVLGGAAPDVSERTLQRRFVAATGLTRGAIRQIHRAREAAVLIQERVPAQDVVHQLGYFDQPHLARSLTRFIGRTATQLSAPDRAEPLSLLYKPTSPVPA
;
A
#
# COMPACT_ATOMS: atom_id res chain seq x y z
N MET A 1 14.40 -0.91 -9.73
CA MET A 1 13.00 -1.33 -9.48
C MET A 1 12.12 -0.10 -9.32
N LYS A 2 10.85 -0.17 -9.76
CA LYS A 2 9.82 0.84 -9.45
C LYS A 2 8.85 0.27 -8.42
N SER A 3 8.51 1.09 -7.43
CA SER A 3 7.35 0.85 -6.58
C SER A 3 6.09 1.40 -7.25
N ILE A 4 4.99 0.66 -7.16
CA ILE A 4 3.68 1.14 -7.61
C ILE A 4 3.03 1.95 -6.49
N ALA A 5 2.11 2.84 -6.86
CA ALA A 5 1.30 3.56 -5.89
C ALA A 5 0.57 2.58 -4.96
N ALA A 6 0.57 2.90 -3.66
CA ALA A 6 -0.02 2.12 -2.59
C ALA A 6 -0.96 2.98 -1.74
N SER A 7 -2.13 2.43 -1.45
CA SER A 7 -3.14 3.09 -0.63
C SER A 7 -2.98 2.77 0.86
N HIS A 8 -2.28 1.68 1.17
CA HIS A 8 -2.00 1.22 2.52
C HIS A 8 -0.59 1.59 2.96
N TRP A 9 -0.35 1.48 4.25
CA TRP A 9 0.98 1.58 4.84
C TRP A 9 1.49 0.17 5.19
N GLU A 10 2.80 0.03 5.31
CA GLU A 10 3.48 -1.25 5.52
C GLU A 10 4.53 -1.14 6.62
N LEU A 11 4.73 -2.24 7.34
CA LEU A 11 5.89 -2.42 8.20
C LEU A 11 6.83 -3.39 7.49
N VAL A 12 8.04 -2.95 7.16
CA VAL A 12 9.00 -3.72 6.37
C VAL A 12 10.27 -3.92 7.17
N PHE A 13 10.77 -5.15 7.17
CA PHE A 13 12.05 -5.57 7.71
C PHE A 13 12.92 -6.06 6.55
N TRP A 14 14.19 -5.73 6.55
CA TRP A 14 15.12 -6.27 5.57
C TRP A 14 16.51 -6.48 6.15
N GLU A 15 17.24 -7.43 5.57
CA GLU A 15 18.65 -7.65 5.86
C GLU A 15 19.47 -7.26 4.62
N HIS A 16 20.51 -6.45 4.80
CA HIS A 16 21.48 -6.08 3.78
C HIS A 16 22.89 -6.04 4.41
N ASP A 17 23.85 -6.73 3.80
CA ASP A 17 25.23 -6.87 4.32
C ASP A 17 25.30 -7.33 5.80
N GLY A 18 24.39 -8.24 6.19
CA GLY A 18 24.30 -8.75 7.57
C GLY A 18 23.70 -7.79 8.59
N GLN A 19 23.30 -6.59 8.17
CA GLN A 19 22.60 -5.60 9.01
C GLN A 19 21.09 -5.72 8.80
N VAL A 20 20.35 -5.85 9.90
CA VAL A 20 18.89 -5.86 9.87
C VAL A 20 18.38 -4.46 10.09
N GLN A 21 17.44 -4.05 9.24
CA GLN A 21 16.80 -2.75 9.27
C GLN A 21 15.29 -2.93 9.26
N ALA A 22 14.56 -1.94 9.75
CA ALA A 22 13.11 -1.92 9.66
C ALA A 22 12.60 -0.50 9.43
N ALA A 23 11.48 -0.38 8.75
CA ALA A 23 10.84 0.90 8.50
C ALA A 23 9.32 0.76 8.40
N VAL A 24 8.64 1.83 8.75
CA VAL A 24 7.23 2.04 8.44
C VAL A 24 7.16 2.80 7.13
N LEU A 25 6.62 2.17 6.09
CA LEU A 25 6.35 2.80 4.78
C LEU A 25 4.93 3.34 4.80
N GLY A 26 4.75 4.61 4.42
CA GLY A 26 3.41 5.16 4.27
C GLY A 26 2.78 4.86 2.92
N PRO A 27 1.53 5.31 2.73
CA PRO A 27 0.87 5.21 1.44
C PRO A 27 1.62 6.01 0.37
N GLU A 28 1.80 5.41 -0.80
CA GLU A 28 2.47 6.02 -1.95
C GLU A 28 1.42 6.54 -2.95
N PRO A 29 1.22 7.86 -3.09
CA PRO A 29 0.16 8.42 -3.95
C PRO A 29 0.45 8.30 -5.45
N ARG A 30 1.65 7.85 -5.83
CA ARG A 30 2.12 7.67 -7.20
C ARG A 30 3.25 6.66 -7.22
N ALA A 31 3.49 6.05 -8.37
CA ALA A 31 4.66 5.21 -8.55
C ALA A 31 5.95 6.01 -8.33
N CYS A 32 6.93 5.40 -7.66
CA CYS A 32 8.19 6.02 -7.31
C CYS A 32 9.37 5.05 -7.59
N PRO A 33 10.60 5.57 -7.77
CA PRO A 33 11.79 4.72 -7.73
C PRO A 33 11.95 4.11 -6.34
N ALA A 34 12.11 2.78 -6.29
CA ALA A 34 12.44 2.06 -5.06
C ALA A 34 13.73 1.28 -5.31
N PRO A 35 14.89 1.85 -4.99
CA PRO A 35 16.15 1.13 -5.11
C PRO A 35 16.15 -0.02 -4.10
N VAL A 36 16.13 -1.24 -4.61
CA VAL A 36 16.27 -2.45 -3.81
C VAL A 36 17.74 -2.85 -3.86
N PRO A 37 18.46 -2.88 -2.73
CA PRO A 37 19.84 -3.35 -2.70
C PRO A 37 19.95 -4.77 -3.25
N LYS A 38 21.08 -5.07 -3.89
CA LYS A 38 21.36 -6.44 -4.32
C LYS A 38 21.52 -7.33 -3.07
N ASP A 39 21.05 -8.56 -3.16
CA ASP A 39 21.15 -9.56 -2.08
C ASP A 39 20.43 -9.19 -0.77
N ALA A 40 19.51 -8.22 -0.81
CA ALA A 40 18.64 -7.90 0.32
C ALA A 40 17.40 -8.80 0.36
N THR A 41 17.09 -9.32 1.55
CA THR A 41 15.87 -10.10 1.80
C THR A 41 14.87 -9.23 2.54
N PHE A 42 13.61 -9.20 2.08
CA PHE A 42 12.55 -8.37 2.65
C PHE A 42 11.44 -9.23 3.25
N PHE A 43 10.93 -8.79 4.39
CA PHE A 43 9.71 -9.28 5.01
C PHE A 43 8.79 -8.08 5.29
N GLY A 44 7.54 -8.14 4.85
CA GLY A 44 6.61 -7.02 4.95
C GLY A 44 5.27 -7.43 5.53
N ILE A 45 4.69 -6.54 6.33
CA ILE A 45 3.31 -6.61 6.82
C ILE A 45 2.55 -5.44 6.22
N SER A 46 1.62 -5.72 5.31
CA SER A 46 0.72 -4.72 4.74
C SER A 46 -0.53 -4.58 5.60
N PHE A 47 -0.87 -3.35 6.01
CA PHE A 47 -2.03 -3.11 6.86
C PHE A 47 -3.29 -2.79 6.04
N ALA A 48 -4.45 -3.17 6.56
CA ALA A 48 -5.73 -2.86 5.90
C ALA A 48 -6.00 -1.35 5.88
N LEU A 49 -6.75 -0.87 4.88
CA LEU A 49 -7.18 0.53 4.84
C LEU A 49 -8.03 0.88 6.07
N GLY A 50 -7.72 2.02 6.69
CA GLY A 50 -8.33 2.45 7.96
C GLY A 50 -7.46 2.16 9.17
N THR A 51 -6.45 1.33 9.01
CA THR A 51 -5.42 1.11 10.02
C THR A 51 -4.50 2.32 10.11
N SER A 52 -4.15 2.76 11.32
CA SER A 52 -3.23 3.88 11.58
C SER A 52 -2.28 3.54 12.74
N MET A 53 -1.15 4.25 12.83
CA MET A 53 -0.29 4.27 14.01
C MET A 53 -0.49 5.62 14.73
N PRO A 54 -1.18 5.68 15.88
CA PRO A 54 -1.47 6.94 16.57
C PRO A 54 -0.23 7.77 16.91
N HIS A 55 0.93 7.10 17.05
CA HIS A 55 2.21 7.70 17.45
C HIS A 55 3.03 8.24 16.26
N VAL A 56 2.61 7.96 15.02
CA VAL A 56 3.30 8.43 13.82
C VAL A 56 2.32 9.24 12.98
N PRO A 57 2.51 10.57 12.86
CA PRO A 57 1.61 11.40 12.07
C PRO A 57 1.58 10.94 10.61
N ILE A 58 0.41 10.54 10.12
CA ILE A 58 0.25 10.00 8.76
C ILE A 58 0.74 10.98 7.67
N SER A 59 0.65 12.29 7.92
CA SER A 59 1.15 13.33 7.03
C SER A 59 2.65 13.27 6.77
N ARG A 60 3.44 12.70 7.69
CA ARG A 60 4.88 12.47 7.51
C ARG A 60 5.19 11.18 6.76
N LEU A 61 4.23 10.27 6.68
CA LEU A 61 4.38 8.97 6.03
C LEU A 61 3.92 8.98 4.57
N VAL A 62 2.98 9.85 4.17
CA VAL A 62 2.50 9.90 2.77
C VAL A 62 3.68 10.15 1.80
N GLY A 63 3.94 9.17 0.93
CA GLY A 63 5.05 9.21 -0.03
C GLY A 63 6.44 9.12 0.60
N GLY A 64 6.54 8.65 1.84
CA GLY A 64 7.78 8.52 2.58
C GLY A 64 7.76 7.35 3.55
N SER A 65 8.77 7.33 4.42
CA SER A 65 8.97 6.27 5.39
C SER A 65 9.59 6.81 6.67
N VAL A 66 9.44 6.05 7.74
CA VAL A 66 10.12 6.29 9.01
C VAL A 66 10.89 5.04 9.38
N GLU A 67 12.22 5.14 9.47
CA GLU A 67 13.06 4.06 9.95
C GLU A 67 12.79 3.79 11.43
N ILE A 68 12.81 2.52 11.80
CA ILE A 68 12.73 2.07 13.18
C ILE A 68 14.17 1.83 13.64
N PRO A 69 14.65 2.56 14.66
CA PRO A 69 16.00 2.38 15.18
C PRO A 69 16.13 1.07 15.99
N ASP A 70 17.36 0.72 16.33
CA ASP A 70 17.69 -0.36 17.28
C ASP A 70 17.11 -1.73 16.92
N VAL A 71 17.16 -2.08 15.64
CA VAL A 71 16.76 -3.39 15.12
C VAL A 71 17.96 -4.35 15.17
N THR A 72 17.71 -5.56 15.64
CA THR A 72 18.65 -6.68 15.58
C THR A 72 17.98 -7.86 14.88
N ARG A 73 18.75 -8.91 14.57
CA ARG A 73 18.19 -10.17 14.03
C ARG A 73 17.11 -10.82 14.90
N ARG A 74 17.06 -10.52 16.20
CA ARG A 74 16.13 -11.17 17.14
C ARG A 74 15.12 -10.22 17.72
N SER A 75 15.39 -8.91 17.70
CA SER A 75 14.55 -7.92 18.36
C SER A 75 14.38 -6.62 17.59
N VAL A 76 13.21 -6.03 17.71
CA VAL A 76 12.90 -4.65 17.31
C VAL A 76 12.32 -3.90 18.51
N TRP A 77 12.69 -2.63 18.68
CA TRP A 77 12.13 -1.78 19.73
C TRP A 77 10.91 -1.01 19.20
N LEU A 78 9.75 -1.28 19.79
CA LEU A 78 8.50 -0.59 19.48
C LEU A 78 7.81 -0.14 20.77
N LYS A 79 7.44 1.13 20.82
CA LYS A 79 6.74 1.77 21.96
C LYS A 79 7.41 1.48 23.31
N GLY A 80 8.74 1.54 23.36
CA GLY A 80 9.51 1.37 24.59
C GLY A 80 9.59 -0.08 25.10
N SER A 81 9.27 -1.07 24.28
CA SER A 81 9.44 -2.49 24.59
C SER A 81 10.24 -3.20 23.49
N ALA A 82 10.91 -4.28 23.85
CA ALA A 82 11.54 -5.19 22.89
C ALA A 82 10.53 -6.22 22.36
N TRP A 83 10.55 -6.44 21.05
CA TRP A 83 9.66 -7.35 20.32
C TRP A 83 10.49 -8.31 19.51
N HIS A 84 10.04 -9.55 19.35
CA HIS A 84 10.67 -10.45 18.40
C HIS A 84 10.44 -9.94 16.97
N VAL A 85 11.46 -10.00 16.10
CA VAL A 85 11.32 -9.61 14.69
C VAL A 85 10.31 -10.56 14.02
N PRO A 86 9.36 -10.04 13.23
CA PRO A 86 8.36 -10.89 12.62
C PRO A 86 8.92 -11.68 11.45
N ASP A 87 8.40 -12.89 11.31
CA ASP A 87 8.58 -13.79 10.19
C ASP A 87 7.22 -14.36 9.78
N TYR A 88 7.21 -15.27 8.79
CA TYR A 88 5.98 -15.88 8.31
C TYR A 88 5.23 -16.72 9.37
N ASP A 89 5.92 -17.23 10.39
CA ASP A 89 5.35 -18.09 11.42
C ASP A 89 4.72 -17.27 12.56
N ASN A 90 5.25 -16.08 12.83
CA ASN A 90 4.86 -15.28 13.99
C ASN A 90 4.14 -13.94 13.65
N ALA A 91 4.03 -13.59 12.35
CA ALA A 91 3.44 -12.33 11.88
C ALA A 91 2.08 -11.99 12.51
N GLU A 92 1.16 -12.96 12.58
CA GLU A 92 -0.16 -12.74 13.16
C GLU A 92 -0.09 -12.39 14.65
N ALA A 93 0.73 -13.12 15.41
CA ALA A 93 0.90 -12.89 16.84
C ALA A 93 1.54 -11.52 17.09
N PHE A 94 2.50 -11.14 16.24
CA PHE A 94 3.12 -9.81 16.23
C PHE A 94 2.06 -8.71 16.05
N VAL A 95 1.23 -8.79 15.00
CA VAL A 95 0.18 -7.79 14.74
C VAL A 95 -0.87 -7.75 15.86
N ARG A 96 -1.32 -8.90 16.38
CA ARG A 96 -2.27 -8.95 17.50
C ARG A 96 -1.72 -8.25 18.75
N ARG A 97 -0.41 -8.37 19.00
CA ARG A 97 0.24 -7.66 20.09
C ARG A 97 0.32 -6.15 19.80
N MET A 98 0.60 -5.73 18.56
CA MET A 98 0.60 -4.30 18.18
C MET A 98 -0.75 -3.62 18.47
N VAL A 99 -1.86 -4.31 18.15
CA VAL A 99 -3.21 -3.82 18.45
C VAL A 99 -3.44 -3.74 19.96
N ARG A 100 -3.10 -4.80 20.69
CA ARG A 100 -3.27 -4.86 22.16
C ARG A 100 -2.49 -3.76 22.88
N GLU A 101 -1.28 -3.46 22.42
CA GLU A 101 -0.45 -2.40 22.99
C GLU A 101 -0.79 -1.01 22.43
N GLY A 102 -1.80 -0.88 21.55
CA GLY A 102 -2.22 0.40 20.97
C GLY A 102 -1.11 1.07 20.17
N ILE A 103 -0.24 0.28 19.53
CA ILE A 103 0.70 0.75 18.51
C ILE A 103 -0.04 1.00 17.21
N VAL A 104 -1.02 0.15 16.94
CA VAL A 104 -1.88 0.18 15.75
C VAL A 104 -3.33 0.29 16.19
N ASP A 105 -4.09 1.13 15.49
CA ASP A 105 -5.53 1.31 15.66
C ASP A 105 -6.24 1.25 14.31
N CYS A 106 -7.55 1.01 14.29
CA CYS A 106 -8.34 0.92 13.07
C CYS A 106 -9.62 1.76 13.19
N ASP A 107 -9.77 2.77 12.33
CA ASP A 107 -11.01 3.53 12.23
C ASP A 107 -12.07 2.69 11.49
N PRO A 108 -13.15 2.24 12.15
CA PRO A 108 -14.15 1.34 11.55
C PRO A 108 -14.94 1.99 10.41
N ILE A 109 -14.96 3.32 10.30
CA ILE A 109 -15.66 4.02 9.22
C ILE A 109 -15.01 3.71 7.86
N VAL A 110 -13.69 3.57 7.81
CA VAL A 110 -12.97 3.35 6.56
C VAL A 110 -13.35 2.03 5.89
N PRO A 111 -13.23 0.86 6.53
CA PRO A 111 -13.66 -0.40 5.93
C PRO A 111 -15.17 -0.43 5.66
N ALA A 112 -16.01 0.18 6.51
CA ALA A 112 -17.45 0.25 6.28
C ALA A 112 -17.79 1.02 4.98
N VAL A 113 -17.17 2.18 4.76
CA VAL A 113 -17.39 3.02 3.57
C VAL A 113 -16.81 2.36 2.32
N LEU A 114 -15.67 1.67 2.44
CA LEU A 114 -15.14 0.88 1.33
C LEU A 114 -16.05 -0.31 1.00
N GLY A 115 -16.77 -0.86 1.97
CA GLY A 115 -17.81 -1.87 1.78
C GLY A 115 -19.15 -1.33 1.27
N GLY A 116 -19.24 -0.03 0.93
CA GLY A 116 -20.46 0.58 0.39
C GLY A 116 -21.43 1.15 1.43
N ALA A 117 -21.08 1.15 2.71
CA ALA A 117 -21.91 1.80 3.72
C ALA A 117 -21.95 3.32 3.54
N ALA A 118 -23.10 3.92 3.86
CA ALA A 118 -23.27 5.37 3.96
C ALA A 118 -23.38 5.74 5.45
N PRO A 119 -22.28 6.15 6.11
CA PRO A 119 -22.32 6.53 7.52
C PRO A 119 -23.14 7.81 7.71
N ASP A 120 -23.81 7.94 8.86
CA ASP A 120 -24.58 9.12 9.24
C ASP A 120 -23.67 10.29 9.67
N VAL A 121 -22.85 10.75 8.73
CA VAL A 121 -21.98 11.92 8.88
C VAL A 121 -21.94 12.71 7.58
N SER A 122 -21.67 14.01 7.66
CA SER A 122 -21.46 14.82 6.46
C SER A 122 -20.28 14.32 5.62
N GLU A 123 -20.33 14.49 4.30
CA GLU A 123 -19.24 14.14 3.38
C GLU A 123 -17.91 14.81 3.77
N ARG A 124 -17.96 16.04 4.30
CA ARG A 124 -16.79 16.75 4.83
C ARG A 124 -16.17 16.01 6.02
N THR A 125 -16.99 15.57 6.98
CA THR A 125 -16.53 14.81 8.15
C THR A 125 -15.95 13.47 7.72
N LEU A 126 -16.64 12.78 6.82
CA LEU A 126 -16.19 11.51 6.27
C LEU A 126 -14.83 11.65 5.58
N GLN A 127 -14.70 12.60 4.65
CA GLN A 127 -13.47 12.87 3.93
C GLN A 127 -12.31 13.22 4.88
N ARG A 128 -12.57 14.02 5.93
CA ARG A 128 -11.55 14.34 6.94
C ARG A 128 -11.09 13.10 7.71
N ARG A 129 -12.01 12.24 8.17
CA ARG A 129 -11.66 10.99 8.87
C ARG A 129 -10.89 10.04 7.96
N PHE A 130 -11.31 9.92 6.70
CA PHE A 130 -10.63 9.10 5.70
C PHE A 130 -9.17 9.50 5.50
N VAL A 131 -8.91 10.81 5.36
CA VAL A 131 -7.54 11.33 5.20
C VAL A 131 -6.75 11.18 6.49
N ALA A 132 -7.37 11.38 7.66
CA ALA A 132 -6.69 11.19 8.95
C ALA A 132 -6.25 9.72 9.16
N ALA A 133 -7.08 8.76 8.75
CA ALA A 133 -6.78 7.34 8.90
C ALA A 133 -5.84 6.80 7.82
N THR A 134 -5.99 7.24 6.56
CA THR A 134 -5.29 6.63 5.41
C THR A 134 -4.23 7.52 4.78
N GLY A 135 -4.14 8.80 5.17
CA GLY A 135 -3.26 9.79 4.53
C GLY A 135 -3.72 10.22 3.13
N LEU A 136 -4.70 9.54 2.54
CA LEU A 136 -5.17 9.77 1.18
C LEU A 136 -6.67 10.08 1.15
N THR A 137 -7.11 10.72 0.07
CA THR A 137 -8.53 10.95 -0.17
C THR A 137 -9.21 9.68 -0.67
N ARG A 138 -10.53 9.56 -0.46
CA ARG A 138 -11.34 8.47 -1.04
C ARG A 138 -11.14 8.38 -2.56
N GLY A 139 -11.13 9.53 -3.23
CA GLY A 139 -10.90 9.63 -4.67
C GLY A 139 -9.51 9.12 -5.09
N ALA A 140 -8.46 9.47 -4.35
CA ALA A 140 -7.10 9.01 -4.64
C ALA A 140 -6.98 7.48 -4.48
N ILE A 141 -7.55 6.93 -3.40
CA ILE A 141 -7.58 5.48 -3.19
C ILE A 141 -8.30 4.77 -4.33
N ARG A 142 -9.52 5.22 -4.71
CA ARG A 142 -10.24 4.66 -5.86
C ARG A 142 -9.42 4.70 -7.15
N GLN A 143 -8.72 5.80 -7.41
CA GLN A 143 -7.86 5.92 -8.61
C GLN A 143 -6.69 4.94 -8.60
N ILE A 144 -6.04 4.74 -7.44
CA ILE A 144 -4.96 3.75 -7.27
C ILE A 144 -5.50 2.34 -7.51
N HIS A 145 -6.60 1.96 -6.86
CA HIS A 145 -7.21 0.65 -7.03
C HIS A 145 -7.64 0.39 -8.48
N ARG A 146 -8.31 1.36 -9.11
CA ARG A 146 -8.70 1.28 -10.52
C ARG A 146 -7.50 1.11 -11.45
N ALA A 147 -6.40 1.83 -11.20
CA ALA A 147 -5.19 1.70 -12.01
C ALA A 147 -4.50 0.34 -11.83
N ARG A 148 -4.54 -0.22 -10.61
CA ARG A 148 -4.04 -1.58 -10.33
C ARG A 148 -4.86 -2.64 -11.05
N GLU A 149 -6.18 -2.54 -10.99
CA GLU A 149 -7.09 -3.43 -11.74
C GLU A 149 -6.86 -3.33 -13.25
N ALA A 150 -6.71 -2.12 -13.78
CA ALA A 150 -6.38 -1.91 -15.19
C ALA A 150 -5.06 -2.60 -15.58
N ALA A 151 -4.04 -2.54 -14.72
CA ALA A 151 -2.76 -3.19 -14.97
C ALA A 151 -2.88 -4.72 -15.00
N VAL A 152 -3.67 -5.30 -14.10
CA VAL A 152 -3.96 -6.75 -14.08
C VAL A 152 -4.66 -7.16 -15.38
N LEU A 153 -5.73 -6.47 -15.78
CA LEU A 153 -6.46 -6.79 -17.02
C LEU A 153 -5.55 -6.71 -18.26
N ILE A 154 -4.65 -5.71 -18.32
CA ILE A 154 -3.69 -5.57 -19.42
C ILE A 154 -2.68 -6.72 -19.44
N GLN A 155 -2.22 -7.18 -18.27
CA GLN A 155 -1.33 -8.35 -18.15
C GLN A 155 -2.05 -9.65 -18.55
N GLU A 156 -3.35 -9.75 -18.26
CA GLU A 156 -4.25 -10.82 -18.71
C GLU A 156 -4.63 -10.69 -20.20
N ARG A 157 -4.01 -9.74 -20.92
CA ARG A 157 -4.17 -9.49 -22.36
C ARG A 157 -5.56 -9.00 -22.77
N VAL A 158 -6.31 -8.39 -21.84
CA VAL A 158 -7.54 -7.68 -22.19
C VAL A 158 -7.20 -6.44 -23.04
N PRO A 159 -7.87 -6.23 -24.19
CA PRO A 159 -7.62 -5.06 -25.03
C PRO A 159 -7.82 -3.74 -24.28
N ALA A 160 -6.94 -2.76 -24.51
CA ALA A 160 -6.96 -1.48 -23.79
C ALA A 160 -8.29 -0.72 -23.92
N GLN A 161 -8.98 -0.86 -25.06
CA GLN A 161 -10.30 -0.27 -25.28
C GLN A 161 -11.38 -0.89 -24.35
N ASP A 162 -11.30 -2.20 -24.10
CA ASP A 162 -12.24 -2.90 -23.23
C ASP A 162 -11.97 -2.54 -21.78
N VAL A 163 -10.68 -2.42 -21.39
CA VAL A 163 -10.28 -1.92 -20.07
C VAL A 163 -10.77 -0.48 -19.83
N VAL A 164 -10.73 0.38 -20.85
CA VAL A 164 -11.27 1.74 -20.76
C VAL A 164 -12.76 1.69 -20.43
N HIS A 165 -13.54 0.88 -21.15
CA HIS A 165 -14.97 0.77 -20.92
C HIS A 165 -15.28 0.13 -19.55
N GLN A 166 -14.66 -1.00 -19.24
CA GLN A 166 -14.92 -1.80 -18.05
C GLN A 166 -14.66 -1.02 -16.77
N LEU A 167 -13.58 -0.23 -16.74
CA LEU A 167 -13.18 0.52 -15.55
C LEU A 167 -13.61 1.99 -15.57
N GLY A 168 -14.39 2.41 -16.56
CA GLY A 168 -14.89 3.78 -16.65
C GLY A 168 -13.78 4.84 -16.82
N TYR A 169 -12.76 4.53 -17.61
CA TYR A 169 -11.88 5.56 -18.14
C TYR A 169 -12.59 6.32 -19.27
N PHE A 170 -12.23 7.59 -19.45
CA PHE A 170 -12.84 8.42 -20.48
C PHE A 170 -12.39 7.99 -21.88
N ASP A 171 -11.09 7.70 -22.01
CA ASP A 171 -10.43 7.30 -23.25
C ASP A 171 -9.10 6.59 -22.95
N GLN A 172 -8.43 6.09 -24.00
CA GLN A 172 -7.12 5.45 -23.86
C GLN A 172 -6.03 6.41 -23.32
N PRO A 173 -5.96 7.70 -23.72
CA PRO A 173 -5.07 8.67 -23.10
C PRO A 173 -5.27 8.86 -21.58
N HIS A 174 -6.50 8.80 -21.07
CA HIS A 174 -6.80 8.85 -19.64
C HIS A 174 -6.29 7.58 -18.95
N LEU A 175 -6.53 6.39 -19.51
CA LEU A 175 -5.95 5.14 -19.02
C LEU A 175 -4.42 5.20 -18.98
N ALA A 176 -3.78 5.64 -20.06
CA ALA A 176 -2.31 5.74 -20.15
C ALA A 176 -1.71 6.67 -19.09
N ARG A 177 -2.33 7.83 -18.84
CA ARG A 177 -1.93 8.76 -17.76
C ARG A 177 -2.08 8.11 -16.39
N SER A 178 -3.16 7.37 -16.16
CA SER A 178 -3.41 6.65 -14.90
C SER A 178 -2.35 5.57 -14.65
N LEU A 179 -2.05 4.72 -15.63
CA LEU A 179 -1.03 3.68 -15.52
C LEU A 179 0.35 4.29 -15.29
N THR A 180 0.70 5.33 -16.04
CA THR A 180 2.00 6.01 -15.87
C THR A 180 2.14 6.61 -14.46
N ARG A 181 1.08 7.24 -13.95
CA ARG A 181 1.08 7.88 -12.63
C ARG A 181 1.14 6.87 -11.48
N PHE A 182 0.32 5.82 -11.53
CA PHE A 182 0.12 4.93 -10.38
C PHE A 182 0.89 3.61 -10.48
N ILE A 183 1.21 3.14 -11.69
CA ILE A 183 1.95 1.89 -11.91
C ILE A 183 3.39 2.18 -12.38
N GLY A 184 3.63 3.36 -12.94
CA GLY A 184 4.95 3.73 -13.47
C GLY A 184 5.28 3.01 -14.78
N ARG A 185 4.29 2.38 -15.42
CA ARG A 185 4.40 1.62 -16.68
C ARG A 185 3.29 2.01 -17.64
N THR A 186 3.54 1.85 -18.93
CA THR A 186 2.50 1.99 -19.98
C THR A 186 1.79 0.66 -20.23
N ALA A 187 0.64 0.68 -20.90
CA ALA A 187 -0.06 -0.54 -21.30
C ALA A 187 0.84 -1.48 -22.13
N THR A 188 1.58 -0.93 -23.10
CA THR A 188 2.54 -1.70 -23.92
C THR A 188 3.63 -2.37 -23.09
N GLN A 189 4.16 -1.68 -22.08
CA GLN A 189 5.16 -2.26 -21.17
C GLN A 189 4.58 -3.36 -20.29
N LEU A 190 3.31 -3.27 -19.91
CA LEU A 190 2.61 -4.27 -19.10
C LEU A 190 2.22 -5.51 -19.93
N SER A 191 1.94 -5.36 -21.23
CA SER A 191 1.60 -6.47 -22.12
C SER A 191 2.80 -7.30 -22.59
N ALA A 192 4.04 -6.79 -22.43
CA ALA A 192 5.26 -7.47 -22.86
C ALA A 192 5.80 -8.36 -21.71
N PRO A 193 5.83 -9.70 -21.86
CA PRO A 193 6.15 -10.60 -20.75
C PRO A 193 7.60 -10.57 -20.24
N ASP A 194 8.55 -9.94 -20.96
CA ASP A 194 9.96 -10.33 -20.85
C ASP A 194 11.00 -9.20 -20.64
N ARG A 195 10.60 -8.09 -20.01
CA ARG A 195 11.58 -7.04 -19.58
C ARG A 195 11.27 -6.37 -18.24
N ALA A 196 10.21 -6.76 -17.57
CA ALA A 196 9.75 -6.01 -16.41
C ALA A 196 10.61 -6.35 -15.21
N GLU A 197 11.41 -5.39 -14.74
CA GLU A 197 11.78 -5.32 -13.34
C GLU A 197 10.54 -5.69 -12.51
N PRO A 198 10.62 -6.65 -11.57
CA PRO A 198 9.51 -7.02 -10.73
C PRO A 198 8.88 -5.74 -10.17
N LEU A 199 7.59 -5.53 -10.44
CA LEU A 199 6.87 -4.42 -9.80
C LEU A 199 6.81 -4.77 -8.31
N SER A 200 7.20 -3.84 -7.44
CA SER A 200 7.11 -4.10 -5.99
C SER A 200 5.67 -4.47 -5.67
N LEU A 201 5.52 -5.70 -5.17
CA LEU A 201 4.29 -6.28 -4.65
C LEU A 201 3.02 -5.88 -5.42
N LEU A 202 2.84 -6.44 -6.62
CA LEU A 202 1.51 -6.82 -7.09
C LEU A 202 0.97 -7.92 -6.16
N TYR A 203 0.77 -7.61 -4.87
CA TYR A 203 -0.10 -8.43 -4.05
C TYR A 203 -1.50 -8.21 -4.61
N LYS A 204 -2.04 -9.28 -5.20
CA LYS A 204 -3.39 -9.35 -5.73
C LYS A 204 -4.33 -8.70 -4.71
N PRO A 205 -4.98 -7.56 -5.02
CA PRO A 205 -6.00 -7.01 -4.13
C PRO A 205 -7.18 -7.97 -4.21
N THR A 206 -7.15 -9.05 -3.42
CA THR A 206 -8.30 -9.93 -3.26
C THR A 206 -9.24 -9.25 -2.28
N SER A 207 -9.87 -8.17 -2.73
CA SER A 207 -11.08 -7.61 -2.14
C SER A 207 -11.73 -6.72 -3.20
N PRO A 208 -12.90 -7.11 -3.74
CA PRO A 208 -13.63 -6.27 -4.67
C PRO A 208 -14.04 -4.98 -3.95
N VAL A 209 -13.69 -3.83 -4.52
CA VAL A 209 -14.29 -2.56 -4.13
C VAL A 209 -15.67 -2.51 -4.82
N PRO A 210 -16.80 -2.48 -4.09
CA PRO A 210 -18.10 -2.28 -4.72
C PRO A 210 -18.15 -0.92 -5.44
N ALA A 211 -18.84 -0.93 -6.58
CA ALA A 211 -18.97 0.16 -7.55
C ALA A 211 -19.46 1.49 -6.95
#